data_AF-A0A536Y6Z3-F1
#
_entry.id   AF-A0A536Y6Z3-F1
#
_cell.length_a   1.000
_cell.length_b   1.000
_cell.length_c   1.000
_cell.angle_alpha   90.00
_cell.angle_beta   90.00
_cell.angle_gamma   90.00
#
_symmetry.space_group_name_H-M   'P 1'
#
loop_
_entity.id
_entity.type
_entity.pdbx_description
1 polymer ?
#
loop_
_entity_poly.entity_id
_entity_poly.type
_entity_poly.pdbx_seq_one_letter_code
_entity_poly.pdbx_strand_id
1 'polypeptide(L)'
;MAYNVLIFGASYGSLLATKLLAAGHNAKLVCVPAEAELINKEGTLVRLPVKGREGLVEVHSRKLPGKLSADVPAAVKPAGYDLVVLGMQEPQYRSSGVRELLDAVARATLPCMSIMNMPPLPYLARIPGVALEPLRACYTDASVWASCDPQYMTLCSPDPQAFRPPEEKLNVLQVRLPTNFKSARFASEAHTAILRRLEKDIEAVRYEGLELPVKLKVHESVFVPLAKWAMLIAGNYRCVTKDGIRSIKDAVHSDPAASREMYNWVVKLCVSLGADEKDLVPFEKYAAAAQSLGSPSSAARALAAGAPNIERVDRLVQAIAAQKGMRSPVLDEVVRLVDARLGANRRATADAGVKTPERAKRSA
;
A
#
# COMPACT_ATOMS: atom_id res chain seq x y z
N MET A 1 -14.59 18.10 -16.01
CA MET A 1 -13.39 17.71 -16.77
C MET A 1 -12.86 16.43 -16.13
N ALA A 2 -12.39 15.47 -16.94
CA ALA A 2 -11.84 14.21 -16.43
C ALA A 2 -10.36 14.38 -16.07
N TYR A 3 -9.92 13.84 -14.94
CA TYR A 3 -8.50 13.77 -14.60
C TYR A 3 -7.84 12.55 -15.24
N ASN A 4 -6.56 12.70 -15.59
CA ASN A 4 -5.67 11.63 -16.02
C ASN A 4 -4.78 11.22 -14.85
N VAL A 5 -4.96 10.00 -14.36
CA VAL A 5 -4.23 9.48 -13.19
C VAL A 5 -3.22 8.42 -13.62
N LEU A 6 -1.94 8.63 -13.31
CA LEU A 6 -0.89 7.63 -13.49
C LEU A 6 -0.78 6.80 -12.21
N ILE A 7 -0.87 5.47 -12.29
CA ILE A 7 -0.90 4.58 -11.13
C ILE A 7 0.25 3.59 -11.22
N PHE A 8 1.19 3.68 -10.29
CA PHE A 8 2.28 2.72 -10.16
C PHE A 8 1.72 1.41 -9.60
N GLY A 9 1.73 0.34 -10.41
CA GLY A 9 1.25 -0.99 -10.06
C GLY A 9 -0.15 -1.31 -10.57
N ALA A 10 -0.30 -2.46 -11.24
CA ALA A 10 -1.56 -2.94 -11.81
C ALA A 10 -2.32 -3.98 -10.95
N SER A 11 -1.84 -4.26 -9.74
CA SER A 11 -2.54 -5.15 -8.80
C SER A 11 -3.53 -4.37 -7.95
N TYR A 12 -3.10 -3.92 -6.77
CA TYR A 12 -3.93 -3.14 -5.87
C TYR A 12 -4.36 -1.79 -6.48
N GLY A 13 -3.51 -1.19 -7.32
CA GLY A 13 -3.84 0.02 -8.09
C GLY A 13 -5.08 -0.13 -8.99
N SER A 14 -5.40 -1.34 -9.47
CA SER A 14 -6.59 -1.59 -10.29
C SER A 14 -7.90 -1.37 -9.53
N LEU A 15 -7.90 -1.47 -8.20
CA LEU A 15 -9.07 -1.15 -7.38
C LEU A 15 -9.39 0.35 -7.48
N LEU A 16 -8.41 1.22 -7.21
CA LEU A 16 -8.60 2.66 -7.32
C LEU A 16 -8.87 3.06 -8.78
N ALA A 17 -8.15 2.49 -9.74
CA ALA A 17 -8.39 2.71 -11.16
C ALA A 17 -9.87 2.44 -11.52
N THR A 18 -10.42 1.31 -11.08
CA THR A 18 -11.84 0.97 -11.33
C THR A 18 -12.79 2.01 -10.75
N LYS A 19 -12.51 2.57 -9.56
CA LYS A 19 -13.32 3.64 -8.98
C LYS A 19 -13.24 4.93 -9.81
N LEU A 20 -12.04 5.31 -10.23
CA LEU A 20 -11.80 6.50 -11.07
C LEU A 20 -12.49 6.37 -12.42
N LEU A 21 -12.36 5.21 -13.06
CA LEU A 21 -12.99 4.92 -14.35
C LEU A 21 -14.52 4.97 -14.26
N ALA A 22 -15.09 4.41 -13.18
CA ALA A 22 -16.54 4.47 -12.95
C ALA A 22 -17.05 5.90 -12.74
N ALA A 23 -16.21 6.78 -12.18
CA ALA A 23 -16.47 8.20 -12.02
C ALA A 23 -16.21 9.03 -13.30
N GLY A 24 -15.79 8.41 -14.40
CA GLY A 24 -15.53 9.09 -15.68
C GLY A 24 -14.13 9.72 -15.80
N HIS A 25 -13.19 9.34 -14.93
CA HIS A 25 -11.79 9.74 -15.01
C HIS A 25 -10.94 8.68 -15.72
N ASN A 26 -9.72 9.05 -16.14
CA ASN A 26 -8.83 8.16 -16.86
C ASN A 26 -7.72 7.63 -15.95
N ALA A 27 -7.26 6.41 -16.22
CA ALA A 27 -6.15 5.80 -15.51
C ALA A 27 -5.15 5.14 -16.47
N LYS A 28 -3.85 5.35 -16.25
CA LYS A 28 -2.79 4.50 -16.80
C LYS A 28 -2.13 3.70 -15.69
N LEU A 29 -2.09 2.38 -15.80
CA LEU A 29 -1.38 1.49 -14.87
C LEU A 29 0.06 1.26 -15.35
N VAL A 30 1.03 1.49 -14.48
CA VAL A 30 2.43 1.12 -14.71
C VAL A 30 2.64 -0.31 -14.21
N CYS A 31 3.07 -1.20 -15.08
CA CYS A 31 3.16 -2.63 -14.78
C CYS A 31 4.20 -3.36 -15.64
N VAL A 32 4.33 -4.67 -15.46
CA VAL A 32 5.23 -5.48 -16.29
C VAL A 32 4.62 -5.72 -17.70
N PRO A 33 5.43 -6.06 -18.72
CA PRO A 33 4.94 -6.18 -20.11
C PRO A 33 3.71 -7.09 -20.26
N ALA A 34 3.72 -8.28 -19.64
CA ALA A 34 2.62 -9.23 -19.72
C ALA A 34 1.31 -8.68 -19.10
N GLU A 35 1.41 -7.90 -18.02
CA GLU A 35 0.25 -7.22 -17.43
C GLU A 35 -0.26 -6.11 -18.34
N ALA A 36 0.65 -5.33 -18.95
CA ALA A 36 0.28 -4.24 -19.84
C ALA A 36 -0.45 -4.75 -21.08
N GLU A 37 0.08 -5.78 -21.73
CA GLU A 37 -0.55 -6.41 -22.89
C GLU A 37 -1.95 -6.94 -22.55
N LEU A 38 -2.06 -7.71 -21.46
CA LEU A 38 -3.32 -8.27 -21.01
C LEU A 38 -4.35 -7.18 -20.69
N ILE A 39 -3.96 -6.15 -19.93
CA ILE A 39 -4.88 -5.08 -19.52
C ILE A 39 -5.31 -4.23 -20.71
N ASN A 40 -4.42 -3.92 -21.65
CA ASN A 40 -4.80 -3.21 -22.87
C ASN A 40 -5.74 -4.08 -23.74
N LYS A 41 -5.49 -5.40 -23.80
CA LYS A 41 -6.28 -6.35 -24.60
C LYS A 41 -7.62 -6.75 -23.99
N GLU A 42 -7.78 -6.75 -22.67
CA GLU A 42 -8.97 -7.27 -21.98
C GLU A 42 -9.60 -6.30 -20.97
N GLY A 43 -8.89 -5.26 -20.54
CA GLY A 43 -9.26 -4.43 -19.40
C GLY A 43 -8.92 -5.09 -18.06
N THR A 44 -9.47 -4.57 -16.97
CA THR A 44 -9.41 -5.16 -15.62
C THR A 44 -10.80 -5.61 -15.17
N LEU A 45 -10.84 -6.64 -14.33
CA LEU A 45 -12.03 -7.12 -13.66
C LEU A 45 -11.85 -6.98 -12.15
N VAL A 46 -12.71 -6.21 -11.49
CA VAL A 46 -12.72 -6.09 -10.03
C VAL A 46 -14.01 -6.66 -9.46
N ARG A 47 -13.89 -7.63 -8.56
CA ARG A 47 -15.00 -8.26 -7.85
C ARG A 47 -15.21 -7.60 -6.49
N LEU A 48 -16.41 -7.06 -6.24
CA LEU A 48 -16.75 -6.29 -5.04
C LEU A 48 -17.94 -6.91 -4.29
N PRO A 49 -17.86 -7.13 -2.96
CA PRO A 49 -19.05 -7.43 -2.17
C PRO A 49 -19.87 -6.16 -2.01
N VAL A 50 -21.17 -6.21 -2.29
CA VAL A 50 -22.09 -5.05 -2.17
C VAL A 50 -23.08 -5.28 -1.05
N LYS A 51 -23.31 -4.26 -0.22
CA LYS A 51 -24.22 -4.34 0.93
C LYS A 51 -25.63 -4.73 0.46
N GLY A 52 -26.22 -5.72 1.13
CA GLY A 52 -27.58 -6.18 0.84
C GLY A 52 -27.70 -7.09 -0.40
N ARG A 53 -26.58 -7.57 -0.95
CA ARG A 53 -26.55 -8.48 -2.09
C ARG A 53 -25.72 -9.72 -1.77
N GLU A 54 -26.24 -10.89 -2.13
CA GLU A 54 -25.46 -12.13 -2.13
C GLU A 54 -24.51 -12.18 -3.33
N GLY A 55 -23.33 -12.74 -3.12
CA GLY A 55 -22.28 -12.84 -4.14
C GLY A 55 -21.50 -11.54 -4.36
N LEU A 56 -20.66 -11.54 -5.39
CA LEU A 56 -19.79 -10.43 -5.76
C LEU A 56 -20.31 -9.75 -7.02
N VAL A 57 -20.21 -8.43 -7.06
CA VAL A 57 -20.43 -7.63 -8.26
C VAL A 57 -19.15 -7.57 -9.07
N GLU A 58 -19.23 -7.97 -10.33
CA GLU A 58 -18.13 -7.92 -11.29
C GLU A 58 -18.12 -6.59 -12.04
N VAL A 59 -17.08 -5.80 -11.83
CA VAL A 59 -16.91 -4.50 -12.50
C VAL A 59 -15.83 -4.62 -13.56
N HIS A 60 -16.24 -4.61 -14.83
CA HIS A 60 -15.33 -4.65 -15.98
C HIS A 60 -14.95 -3.24 -16.40
N SER A 61 -13.66 -2.92 -16.43
CA SER A 61 -13.19 -1.57 -16.75
C SER A 61 -13.60 -1.08 -18.13
N ARG A 62 -13.77 -1.98 -19.11
CA ARG A 62 -14.21 -1.66 -20.47
C ARG A 62 -15.66 -1.19 -20.58
N LYS A 63 -16.47 -1.45 -19.55
CA LYS A 63 -17.87 -1.01 -19.49
C LYS A 63 -18.01 0.32 -18.74
N LEU A 64 -16.91 0.91 -18.28
CA LEU A 64 -16.91 2.15 -17.50
C LEU A 64 -16.71 3.38 -18.40
N PRO A 65 -17.20 4.56 -17.99
CA PRO A 65 -17.10 5.77 -18.81
C PRO A 65 -15.67 6.33 -18.96
N GLY A 66 -14.79 6.04 -18.01
CA GLY A 66 -13.39 6.44 -18.05
C GLY A 66 -12.51 5.55 -18.94
N LYS A 67 -11.34 6.05 -19.35
CA LYS A 67 -10.39 5.30 -20.19
C LYS A 67 -9.29 4.65 -19.36
N LEU A 68 -9.06 3.36 -19.59
CA LEU A 68 -7.96 2.59 -19.00
C LEU A 68 -6.89 2.31 -20.07
N SER A 69 -5.63 2.47 -19.69
CA SER A 69 -4.49 1.88 -20.40
C SER A 69 -3.46 1.35 -19.41
N ALA A 70 -2.50 0.56 -19.90
CA ALA A 70 -1.40 0.07 -19.10
C ALA A 70 -0.10 0.10 -19.90
N ASP A 71 1.03 0.25 -19.22
CA ASP A 71 2.34 0.33 -19.88
C ASP A 71 3.49 -0.03 -18.95
N VAL A 72 4.65 -0.29 -19.55
CA VAL A 72 5.91 -0.50 -18.81
C VAL A 72 6.51 0.83 -18.36
N PRO A 73 7.27 0.88 -17.26
CA PRO A 73 7.80 2.15 -16.74
C PRO A 73 8.55 3.00 -17.78
N ALA A 74 9.38 2.37 -18.62
CA ALA A 74 10.21 3.06 -19.62
C ALA A 74 9.41 3.71 -20.76
N ALA A 75 8.15 3.30 -20.98
CA ALA A 75 7.29 3.85 -22.02
C ALA A 75 6.41 5.01 -21.53
N VAL A 76 6.37 5.26 -20.22
CA VAL A 76 5.56 6.32 -19.63
C VAL A 76 6.33 7.63 -19.59
N LYS A 77 5.68 8.70 -20.07
CA LYS A 77 6.15 10.09 -19.92
C LYS A 77 5.27 10.80 -18.88
N PRO A 78 5.83 11.56 -17.92
CA PRO A 78 5.02 12.23 -16.89
C PRO A 78 4.06 13.30 -17.41
N ALA A 79 4.35 13.91 -18.57
CA ALA A 79 3.51 14.96 -19.14
C ALA A 79 2.07 14.48 -19.41
N GLY A 80 1.08 15.29 -19.03
CA GLY A 80 -0.34 15.04 -19.30
C GLY A 80 -1.11 14.31 -18.20
N TYR A 81 -0.46 13.97 -17.08
CA TYR A 81 -1.14 13.47 -15.88
C TYR A 81 -1.40 14.60 -14.88
N ASP A 82 -2.54 14.52 -14.20
CA ASP A 82 -2.95 15.47 -13.17
C ASP A 82 -2.64 14.97 -11.75
N LEU A 83 -2.53 13.65 -11.59
CA LEU A 83 -2.24 12.99 -10.33
C LEU A 83 -1.45 11.70 -10.57
N VAL A 84 -0.49 11.43 -9.69
CA VAL A 84 0.20 10.15 -9.60
C VAL A 84 -0.24 9.39 -8.36
N VAL A 85 -0.45 8.08 -8.49
CA VAL A 85 -0.74 7.18 -7.37
C VAL A 85 0.36 6.16 -7.22
N LEU A 86 0.90 6.04 -6.00
CA LEU A 86 1.92 5.06 -5.66
C LEU A 86 1.25 3.80 -5.09
N GLY A 87 1.12 2.74 -5.89
CA GLY A 87 0.35 1.52 -5.56
C GLY A 87 1.12 0.20 -5.61
N MET A 88 2.45 0.27 -5.68
CA MET A 88 3.36 -0.89 -5.52
C MET A 88 3.88 -0.98 -4.08
N GLN A 89 4.44 -2.12 -3.69
CA GLN A 89 5.14 -2.23 -2.41
C GLN A 89 6.44 -1.42 -2.43
N GLU A 90 6.82 -0.82 -1.30
CA GLU A 90 8.02 0.03 -1.18
C GLU A 90 9.28 -0.56 -1.85
N PRO A 91 9.65 -1.85 -1.67
CA PRO A 91 10.87 -2.38 -2.27
C PRO A 91 10.88 -2.31 -3.80
N GLN A 92 9.71 -2.32 -4.45
CA GLN A 92 9.60 -2.33 -5.90
C GLN A 92 10.05 -1.01 -6.53
N TYR A 93 10.05 0.11 -5.79
CA TYR A 93 10.44 1.42 -6.33
C TYR A 93 11.92 1.53 -6.67
N ARG A 94 12.78 0.66 -6.14
CA ARG A 94 14.21 0.59 -6.52
C ARG A 94 14.46 -0.11 -7.86
N SER A 95 13.44 -0.75 -8.43
CA SER A 95 13.59 -1.56 -9.65
C SER A 95 13.94 -0.66 -10.84
N SER A 96 14.76 -1.19 -11.75
CA SER A 96 15.10 -0.51 -13.00
C SER A 96 13.82 -0.15 -13.78
N GLY A 97 13.81 1.03 -14.39
CA GLY A 97 12.67 1.65 -15.05
C GLY A 97 11.71 2.32 -14.08
N VAL A 98 11.39 1.69 -12.95
CA VAL A 98 10.48 2.26 -11.94
C VAL A 98 11.13 3.44 -11.23
N ARG A 99 12.38 3.30 -10.77
CA ARG A 99 13.08 4.37 -10.07
C ARG A 99 13.26 5.60 -10.97
N GLU A 100 13.58 5.39 -12.25
CA GLU A 100 13.73 6.47 -13.24
C GLU A 100 12.39 7.17 -13.51
N LEU A 101 11.30 6.42 -13.61
CA LEU A 101 9.97 7.00 -13.79
C LEU A 101 9.51 7.80 -12.55
N LEU A 102 9.75 7.28 -11.34
CA LEU A 102 9.44 8.00 -10.09
C LEU A 102 10.22 9.32 -10.02
N ASP A 103 11.51 9.27 -10.36
CA ASP A 103 12.40 10.43 -10.38
C ASP A 103 11.98 11.46 -11.45
N ALA A 104 11.54 11.02 -12.63
CA ALA A 104 10.96 11.88 -13.65
C ALA A 104 9.63 12.52 -13.22
N VAL A 105 8.76 11.76 -12.54
CA VAL A 105 7.51 12.27 -11.94
C VAL A 105 7.82 13.35 -10.90
N ALA A 106 8.81 13.11 -10.05
CA ALA A 106 9.21 14.02 -8.99
C ALA A 106 9.73 15.35 -9.57
N ARG A 107 10.60 15.29 -10.60
CA ARG A 107 11.08 16.48 -11.32
C ARG A 107 9.98 17.22 -12.08
N ALA A 108 8.95 16.52 -12.52
CA ALA A 108 7.78 17.14 -13.14
C ALA A 108 6.83 17.79 -12.12
N THR A 109 7.13 17.70 -10.81
CA THR A 109 6.35 18.29 -9.72
C THR A 109 4.87 17.85 -9.74
N LEU A 110 4.62 16.60 -10.10
CA LEU A 110 3.25 16.06 -10.11
C LEU A 110 2.82 15.69 -8.68
N PRO A 111 1.58 15.99 -8.27
CA PRO A 111 1.08 15.55 -6.98
C PRO A 111 0.98 14.02 -6.94
N CYS A 112 1.54 13.44 -5.89
CA CYS A 112 1.61 12.00 -5.65
C CYS A 112 0.78 11.61 -4.43
N MET A 113 -0.22 10.73 -4.61
CA MET A 113 -0.94 10.08 -3.51
C MET A 113 -0.47 8.64 -3.36
N SER A 114 0.15 8.30 -2.24
CA SER A 114 0.51 6.92 -1.95
C SER A 114 -0.67 6.13 -1.39
N ILE A 115 -0.90 4.93 -1.90
CA ILE A 115 -1.82 3.93 -1.33
C ILE A 115 -1.05 2.71 -0.81
N MET A 116 0.19 2.91 -0.36
CA MET A 116 1.08 1.88 0.20
C MET A 116 0.86 1.74 1.70
N ASN A 117 1.30 0.63 2.31
CA ASN A 117 1.33 0.59 3.78
C ASN A 117 2.52 1.36 4.33
N MET A 118 3.67 1.28 3.64
CA MET A 118 4.85 2.05 3.99
C MET A 118 4.68 3.50 3.54
N PRO A 119 4.68 4.48 4.46
CA PRO A 119 4.70 5.89 4.08
C PRO A 119 5.96 6.22 3.28
N PRO A 120 5.89 6.94 2.15
CA PRO A 120 7.09 7.50 1.51
C PRO A 120 7.83 8.43 2.48
N LEU A 121 9.17 8.49 2.42
CA LEU A 121 9.97 9.45 3.20
C LEU A 121 9.49 10.92 3.03
N PRO A 122 9.15 11.40 1.82
CA PRO A 122 8.65 12.77 1.61
C PRO A 122 7.32 13.02 2.32
N TYR A 123 6.50 11.98 2.53
CA TYR A 123 5.29 12.13 3.33
C TYR A 123 5.61 12.33 4.81
N LEU A 124 6.54 11.54 5.35
CA LEU A 124 6.95 11.65 6.76
C LEU A 124 7.59 13.01 7.05
N ALA A 125 8.23 13.64 6.06
CA ALA A 125 8.78 14.98 6.16
C ALA A 125 7.71 16.05 6.49
N ARG A 126 6.43 15.76 6.21
CA ARG A 126 5.30 16.65 6.52
C ARG A 126 4.84 16.54 7.98
N ILE A 127 5.35 15.57 8.74
CA ILE A 127 4.96 15.33 10.13
C ILE A 127 5.91 16.12 11.04
N PRO A 128 5.42 17.13 11.78
CA PRO A 128 6.28 17.94 12.65
C PRO A 128 7.02 17.11 13.70
N GLY A 129 8.31 17.36 13.86
CA GLY A 129 9.15 16.69 14.86
C GLY A 129 9.53 15.24 14.53
N VAL A 130 9.36 14.79 13.29
CA VAL A 130 9.91 13.52 12.80
C VAL A 130 11.21 13.77 12.05
N ALA A 131 12.31 13.24 12.57
CA ALA A 131 13.62 13.27 11.92
C ALA A 131 13.72 12.14 10.88
N LEU A 132 14.05 12.47 9.62
CA LEU A 132 14.06 11.50 8.52
C LEU A 132 15.33 10.66 8.44
N GLU A 133 16.48 11.21 8.82
CA GLU A 133 17.78 10.53 8.66
C GLU A 133 17.80 9.16 9.36
N PRO A 134 17.35 9.01 10.63
CA PRO A 134 17.28 7.70 11.28
C PRO A 134 16.30 6.73 10.62
N LEU A 135 15.34 7.22 9.84
CA LEU A 135 14.30 6.41 9.21
C LEU A 135 14.76 5.80 7.90
N ARG A 136 15.85 6.30 7.29
CA ARG A 136 16.37 5.79 6.00
C ARG A 136 16.65 4.29 6.04
N ALA A 137 17.12 3.77 7.18
CA ALA A 137 17.40 2.35 7.39
C ALA A 137 16.13 1.46 7.45
N CYS A 138 14.93 2.06 7.47
CA CYS A 138 13.66 1.33 7.40
C CYS A 138 13.20 1.07 5.96
N TYR A 139 13.86 1.68 4.97
CA TYR A 139 13.52 1.54 3.55
C TYR A 139 14.48 0.56 2.89
N THR A 140 14.00 -0.14 1.86
CA THR A 140 14.87 -1.02 1.07
C THR A 140 15.92 -0.20 0.32
N ASP A 141 15.50 0.94 -0.21
CA ASP A 141 16.37 1.94 -0.81
C ASP A 141 15.77 3.34 -0.58
N ALA A 142 16.32 4.06 0.40
CA ALA A 142 15.86 5.42 0.72
C ALA A 142 16.20 6.45 -0.38
N SER A 143 17.13 6.16 -1.29
CA SER A 143 17.60 7.10 -2.30
C SER A 143 16.57 7.36 -3.41
N VAL A 144 15.64 6.41 -3.64
CA VAL A 144 14.59 6.55 -4.66
C VAL A 144 13.65 7.74 -4.40
N TRP A 145 13.63 8.23 -3.16
CA TRP A 145 12.80 9.35 -2.75
C TRP A 145 13.51 10.70 -2.79
N ALA A 146 14.80 10.75 -3.16
CA ALA A 146 15.63 11.95 -3.01
C ALA A 146 15.11 13.17 -3.79
N SER A 147 14.53 12.95 -4.97
CA SER A 147 13.97 14.01 -5.82
C SER A 147 12.54 14.40 -5.45
N CYS A 148 11.88 13.64 -4.56
CA CYS A 148 10.47 13.85 -4.23
C CYS A 148 10.30 14.94 -3.17
N ASP A 149 9.68 16.05 -3.56
CA ASP A 149 9.34 17.14 -2.65
C ASP A 149 8.13 16.77 -1.75
N PRO A 150 8.25 16.89 -0.42
CA PRO A 150 7.16 16.70 0.53
C PRO A 150 5.86 17.45 0.20
N GLN A 151 5.93 18.66 -0.40
CA GLN A 151 4.75 19.46 -0.73
C GLN A 151 3.84 18.79 -1.77
N TYR A 152 4.41 17.88 -2.57
CA TYR A 152 3.73 17.14 -3.62
C TYR A 152 3.38 15.71 -3.21
N MET A 153 3.66 15.29 -1.96
CA MET A 153 3.38 13.93 -1.50
C MET A 153 2.25 13.91 -0.48
N THR A 154 1.26 13.05 -0.68
CA THR A 154 0.30 12.67 0.36
C THR A 154 0.20 11.15 0.50
N LEU A 155 -0.33 10.71 1.62
CA LEU A 155 -0.56 9.31 1.92
C LEU A 155 -2.04 9.08 2.11
N CYS A 156 -2.48 7.94 1.59
CA CYS A 156 -3.79 7.41 1.77
C CYS A 156 -3.67 6.06 2.47
N SER A 157 -4.35 5.91 3.61
CA SER A 157 -4.50 4.61 4.25
C SER A 157 -5.29 3.70 3.31
N PRO A 158 -4.67 2.63 2.77
CA PRO A 158 -5.36 1.71 1.89
C PRO A 158 -6.08 0.67 2.74
N ASP A 159 -7.27 0.99 3.23
CA ASP A 159 -8.01 0.06 4.09
C ASP A 159 -8.62 -1.14 3.34
N PRO A 160 -9.01 -1.07 2.04
CA PRO A 160 -9.62 -2.20 1.36
C PRO A 160 -8.73 -3.43 1.39
N GLN A 161 -9.31 -4.59 1.70
CA GLN A 161 -8.59 -5.85 1.56
C GLN A 161 -8.91 -6.47 0.21
N ALA A 162 -7.92 -6.47 -0.67
CA ALA A 162 -8.03 -7.04 -2.00
C ALA A 162 -6.87 -7.99 -2.27
N PHE A 163 -7.11 -8.99 -3.10
CA PHE A 163 -6.11 -9.97 -3.53
C PHE A 163 -6.38 -10.40 -4.97
N ARG A 164 -5.33 -10.85 -5.66
CA ARG A 164 -5.48 -11.57 -6.92
C ARG A 164 -5.76 -13.03 -6.61
N PRO A 165 -6.88 -13.61 -7.06
CA PRO A 165 -7.12 -15.04 -6.91
C PRO A 165 -6.05 -15.83 -7.68
N PRO A 166 -5.47 -16.91 -7.11
CA PRO A 166 -4.37 -17.65 -7.74
C PRO A 166 -4.73 -18.27 -9.10
N GLU A 167 -5.98 -18.71 -9.26
CA GLU A 167 -6.49 -19.38 -10.46
C GLU A 167 -6.97 -18.42 -11.55
N GLU A 168 -6.90 -17.11 -11.31
CA GLU A 168 -7.41 -16.09 -12.21
C GLU A 168 -6.28 -15.37 -12.96
N LYS A 169 -6.63 -14.72 -14.07
CA LYS A 169 -5.69 -13.90 -14.84
C LYS A 169 -5.17 -12.69 -14.03
N LEU A 170 -4.01 -12.15 -14.42
CA LEU A 170 -3.33 -11.05 -13.71
C LEU A 170 -4.16 -9.74 -13.63
N ASN A 171 -5.16 -9.57 -14.49
CA ASN A 171 -6.06 -8.42 -14.53
C ASN A 171 -7.32 -8.58 -13.66
N VAL A 172 -7.43 -9.67 -12.89
CA VAL A 172 -8.55 -9.93 -11.97
C VAL A 172 -8.15 -9.60 -10.53
N LEU A 173 -8.97 -8.81 -9.85
CA LEU A 173 -8.80 -8.47 -8.44
C LEU A 173 -10.11 -8.73 -7.67
N GLN A 174 -10.02 -9.34 -6.49
CA GLN A 174 -11.16 -9.57 -5.63
C GLN A 174 -11.02 -8.84 -4.31
N VAL A 175 -12.05 -8.09 -3.93
CA VAL A 175 -12.16 -7.42 -2.63
C VAL A 175 -12.85 -8.35 -1.64
N ARG A 176 -12.24 -8.56 -0.47
CA ARG A 176 -12.83 -9.28 0.66
C ARG A 176 -13.50 -8.33 1.65
N LEU A 177 -12.80 -7.23 1.97
CA LEU A 177 -13.28 -6.22 2.90
C LEU A 177 -13.36 -4.86 2.18
N PRO A 178 -14.56 -4.34 1.89
CA PRO A 178 -14.76 -3.17 1.04
C PRO A 178 -14.75 -1.86 1.83
N THR A 179 -13.69 -1.61 2.60
CA THR A 179 -13.45 -0.36 3.33
C THR A 179 -12.99 0.76 2.39
N ASN A 180 -12.78 1.98 2.91
CA ASN A 180 -12.48 3.15 2.09
C ASN A 180 -10.97 3.47 2.07
N PHE A 181 -10.52 4.06 0.97
CA PHE A 181 -9.26 4.79 0.89
C PHE A 181 -9.41 6.07 1.72
N LYS A 182 -8.54 6.30 2.71
CA LYS A 182 -8.55 7.52 3.53
C LYS A 182 -7.30 8.33 3.29
N SER A 183 -7.41 9.38 2.48
CA SER A 183 -6.29 10.23 2.09
C SER A 183 -6.17 11.43 3.00
N ALA A 184 -4.95 11.74 3.44
CA ALA A 184 -4.65 13.06 3.95
C ALA A 184 -4.67 14.08 2.79
N ARG A 185 -5.07 15.32 3.07
CA ARG A 185 -4.89 16.43 2.14
C ARG A 185 -3.43 16.59 1.72
N PHE A 186 -3.21 17.22 0.57
CA PHE A 186 -1.89 17.73 0.21
C PHE A 186 -1.55 18.99 1.03
N ALA A 187 -0.30 19.44 0.95
CA ALA A 187 0.08 20.76 1.45
C ALA A 187 -0.70 21.86 0.69
N SER A 188 -0.75 21.74 -0.64
CA SER A 188 -1.48 22.66 -1.53
C SER A 188 -2.99 22.42 -1.53
N GLU A 189 -3.78 23.50 -1.45
CA GLU A 189 -5.23 23.46 -1.70
C GLU A 189 -5.57 23.05 -3.13
N ALA A 190 -4.77 23.46 -4.13
CA ALA A 190 -5.01 23.12 -5.53
C ALA A 190 -4.89 21.60 -5.75
N HIS A 191 -3.87 20.95 -5.19
CA HIS A 191 -3.73 19.50 -5.27
C HIS A 191 -4.80 18.78 -4.43
N THR A 192 -5.17 19.35 -3.28
CA THR A 192 -6.26 18.81 -2.45
C THR A 192 -7.61 18.89 -3.18
N ALA A 193 -7.85 19.93 -3.98
CA ALA A 193 -9.06 20.07 -4.78
C ALA A 193 -9.21 18.93 -5.82
N ILE A 194 -8.10 18.42 -6.37
CA ILE A 194 -8.11 17.22 -7.23
C ILE A 194 -8.69 16.05 -6.45
N LEU A 195 -8.16 15.76 -5.25
CA LEU A 195 -8.65 14.63 -4.43
C LEU A 195 -10.12 14.79 -4.02
N ARG A 196 -10.54 15.98 -3.59
CA ARG A 196 -11.93 16.25 -3.21
C ARG A 196 -12.88 16.09 -4.40
N ARG A 197 -12.42 16.45 -5.61
CA ARG A 197 -13.19 16.24 -6.83
C ARG A 197 -13.32 14.75 -7.16
N LEU A 198 -12.23 14.00 -7.06
CA LEU A 198 -12.25 12.54 -7.23
C LEU A 198 -13.15 11.85 -6.20
N GLU A 199 -13.10 12.26 -4.93
CA GLU A 199 -13.99 11.78 -3.87
C GLU A 199 -15.46 12.00 -4.24
N LYS A 200 -15.84 13.24 -4.59
CA LYS A 200 -17.21 13.58 -4.96
C LYS A 200 -17.70 12.78 -6.16
N ASP A 201 -16.89 12.69 -7.20
CA ASP A 201 -17.26 12.00 -8.44
C ASP A 201 -17.36 10.47 -8.21
N ILE A 202 -16.49 9.87 -7.38
CA ILE A 202 -16.58 8.46 -6.95
C ILE A 202 -17.82 8.21 -6.09
N GLU A 203 -18.20 9.14 -5.20
CA GLU A 203 -19.39 8.98 -4.35
C GLU A 203 -20.68 8.98 -5.16
N ALA A 204 -20.73 9.77 -6.24
CA ALA A 204 -21.87 9.92 -7.13
C ALA A 204 -22.11 8.68 -8.03
N VAL A 205 -21.13 7.78 -8.18
CA VAL A 205 -21.23 6.61 -9.06
C VAL A 205 -22.43 5.73 -8.70
N ARG A 206 -23.20 5.37 -9.73
CA ARG A 206 -24.22 4.31 -9.69
C ARG A 206 -23.93 3.32 -10.82
N TYR A 207 -23.48 2.12 -10.47
CA TYR A 207 -23.15 1.06 -11.42
C TYR A 207 -24.33 0.10 -11.53
N GLU A 208 -25.01 0.08 -12.68
CA GLU A 208 -26.24 -0.72 -12.86
C GLU A 208 -27.29 -0.41 -11.76
N GLY A 209 -27.40 0.87 -11.38
CA GLY A 209 -28.27 1.32 -10.29
C GLY A 209 -27.71 1.09 -8.87
N LEU A 210 -26.61 0.34 -8.72
CA LEU A 210 -26.01 0.01 -7.43
C LEU A 210 -24.98 1.04 -6.97
N GLU A 211 -24.94 1.29 -5.67
CA GLU A 211 -23.82 1.99 -5.06
C GLU A 211 -22.64 1.03 -4.90
N LEU A 212 -21.53 1.31 -5.60
CA LEU A 212 -20.30 0.53 -5.43
C LEU A 212 -19.57 0.95 -4.14
N PRO A 213 -19.20 0.01 -3.25
CA PRO A 213 -18.42 0.30 -2.07
C PRO A 213 -16.94 0.53 -2.43
N VAL A 214 -16.11 0.76 -1.41
CA VAL A 214 -14.75 1.30 -1.56
C VAL A 214 -14.79 2.70 -2.18
N LYS A 215 -14.70 3.71 -1.32
CA LYS A 215 -14.66 5.14 -1.70
C LYS A 215 -13.29 5.73 -1.43
N LEU A 216 -13.02 6.88 -2.05
CA LEU A 216 -11.96 7.78 -1.63
C LEU A 216 -12.55 8.77 -0.62
N LYS A 217 -11.96 8.87 0.57
CA LYS A 217 -12.33 9.82 1.61
C LYS A 217 -11.17 10.75 1.89
N VAL A 218 -11.35 12.05 1.69
CA VAL A 218 -10.30 13.05 1.89
C VAL A 218 -10.45 13.69 3.27
N HIS A 219 -9.36 13.75 4.01
CA HIS A 219 -9.32 14.29 5.36
C HIS A 219 -8.34 15.45 5.46
N GLU A 220 -8.67 16.44 6.29
CA GLU A 220 -7.81 17.62 6.50
C GLU A 220 -6.52 17.29 7.27
N SER A 221 -6.56 16.29 8.14
CA SER A 221 -5.41 15.96 9.00
C SER A 221 -4.36 15.13 8.25
N VAL A 222 -3.10 15.55 8.33
CA VAL A 222 -1.93 14.77 7.87
C VAL A 222 -1.69 13.50 8.69
N PHE A 223 -2.40 13.33 9.80
CA PHE A 223 -2.21 12.19 10.69
C PHE A 223 -3.19 11.05 10.42
N VAL A 224 -4.25 11.26 9.64
CA VAL A 224 -5.28 10.23 9.39
C VAL A 224 -4.69 8.90 8.87
N PRO A 225 -3.71 8.90 7.96
CA PRO A 225 -3.12 7.65 7.49
C PRO A 225 -2.37 6.86 8.58
N LEU A 226 -1.94 7.51 9.67
CA LEU A 226 -1.21 6.86 10.77
C LEU A 226 -2.11 5.93 11.58
N ALA A 227 -3.43 6.06 11.51
CA ALA A 227 -4.39 5.18 12.17
C ALA A 227 -4.16 3.70 11.81
N LYS A 228 -3.63 3.43 10.61
CA LYS A 228 -3.33 2.08 10.16
C LYS A 228 -2.18 1.43 10.91
N TRP A 229 -1.23 2.19 11.46
CA TRP A 229 -0.06 1.65 12.16
C TRP A 229 -0.47 0.74 13.32
N ALA A 230 -1.46 1.14 14.11
CA ALA A 230 -1.92 0.33 15.24
C ALA A 230 -2.40 -1.06 14.80
N MET A 231 -3.13 -1.15 13.67
CA MET A 231 -3.57 -2.41 13.09
C MET A 231 -2.41 -3.25 12.55
N LEU A 232 -1.44 -2.61 11.89
CA LEU A 232 -0.29 -3.30 11.31
C LEU A 232 0.60 -3.91 12.39
N ILE A 233 0.85 -3.18 13.48
CA ILE A 233 1.72 -3.64 14.57
C ILE A 233 1.00 -4.65 15.47
N ALA A 234 -0.26 -4.42 15.82
CA ALA A 234 -1.00 -5.34 16.68
C ALA A 234 -1.40 -6.66 15.97
N GLY A 235 -1.53 -6.65 14.64
CA GLY A 235 -1.87 -7.83 13.84
C GLY A 235 -0.82 -8.21 12.81
N ASN A 236 -0.68 -7.44 11.73
CA ASN A 236 0.02 -7.89 10.52
C ASN A 236 1.46 -8.35 10.75
N TYR A 237 2.27 -7.60 11.50
CA TYR A 237 3.65 -7.98 11.77
C TYR A 237 3.77 -9.06 12.86
N ARG A 238 2.79 -9.13 13.76
CA ARG A 238 2.63 -10.23 14.73
C ARG A 238 2.16 -11.55 14.09
N CYS A 239 1.87 -11.57 12.79
CA CYS A 239 1.74 -12.82 12.03
C CYS A 239 3.07 -13.56 11.89
N VAL A 240 4.21 -12.89 12.01
CA VAL A 240 5.54 -13.51 11.98
C VAL A 240 5.88 -14.00 13.38
N THR A 241 6.22 -15.28 13.50
CA THR A 241 6.57 -15.92 14.77
C THR A 241 7.91 -16.64 14.63
N LYS A 242 8.46 -17.14 15.74
CA LYS A 242 9.68 -17.95 15.72
C LYS A 242 9.51 -19.22 14.89
N ASP A 243 8.33 -19.84 14.96
CA ASP A 243 8.06 -21.17 14.40
C ASP A 243 7.36 -21.14 13.04
N GLY A 244 7.09 -19.96 12.48
CA GLY A 244 6.45 -19.80 11.19
C GLY A 244 5.54 -18.57 11.10
N ILE A 245 4.45 -18.69 10.36
CA ILE A 245 3.44 -17.63 10.19
C ILE A 245 2.07 -18.06 10.70
N ARG A 246 1.28 -17.11 11.16
CA ARG A 246 -0.13 -17.29 11.57
C ARG A 246 -1.06 -16.31 10.88
N SER A 247 -2.37 -16.57 10.95
CA SER A 247 -3.36 -15.63 10.40
C SER A 247 -3.38 -14.31 11.17
N ILE A 248 -3.93 -13.25 10.56
CA ILE A 248 -4.14 -11.97 11.28
C ILE A 248 -5.16 -12.18 12.42
N LYS A 249 -6.20 -12.99 12.20
CA LYS A 249 -7.15 -13.38 13.24
C LYS A 249 -6.43 -13.96 14.46
N ASP A 250 -5.55 -14.94 14.27
CA ASP A 250 -4.83 -15.56 15.39
C ASP A 250 -3.84 -14.59 16.03
N ALA A 251 -3.21 -13.71 15.24
CA ALA A 251 -2.33 -12.68 15.77
C ALA A 251 -3.05 -11.72 16.73
N VAL A 252 -4.31 -11.40 16.45
CA VAL A 252 -5.13 -10.49 17.27
C VAL A 252 -5.82 -11.22 18.43
N HIS A 253 -6.36 -12.42 18.19
CA HIS A 253 -7.31 -13.08 19.10
C HIS A 253 -6.71 -14.19 19.98
N SER A 254 -5.48 -14.66 19.72
CA SER A 254 -4.82 -15.64 20.63
C SER A 254 -4.53 -15.05 22.00
N ASP A 255 -4.25 -13.75 22.07
CA ASP A 255 -4.14 -12.97 23.29
C ASP A 255 -4.70 -11.56 23.04
N PRO A 256 -6.02 -11.38 23.24
CA PRO A 256 -6.68 -10.09 22.99
C PRO A 256 -6.17 -8.97 23.91
N ALA A 257 -5.71 -9.30 25.12
CA ALA A 257 -5.19 -8.33 26.07
C ALA A 257 -3.86 -7.75 25.59
N ALA A 258 -2.90 -8.61 25.20
CA ALA A 258 -1.64 -8.17 24.61
C ALA A 258 -1.84 -7.42 23.29
N SER A 259 -2.80 -7.86 22.46
CA SER A 259 -3.15 -7.16 21.21
C SER A 259 -3.68 -5.76 21.47
N ARG A 260 -4.55 -5.61 22.49
CA ARG A 260 -5.10 -4.31 22.91
C ARG A 260 -4.00 -3.40 23.45
N GLU A 261 -3.11 -3.92 24.30
CA GLU A 261 -1.99 -3.16 24.84
C GLU A 261 -1.10 -2.62 23.71
N MET A 262 -0.72 -3.48 22.76
CA MET A 262 0.08 -3.09 21.61
C MET A 262 -0.62 -2.03 20.75
N TYR A 263 -1.91 -2.25 20.47
CA TYR A 263 -2.71 -1.32 19.68
C TYR A 263 -2.75 0.06 20.33
N ASN A 264 -3.06 0.12 21.63
CA ASN A 264 -3.14 1.35 22.40
C ASN A 264 -1.78 2.04 22.54
N TRP A 265 -0.69 1.28 22.62
CA TRP A 265 0.66 1.84 22.63
C TRP A 265 0.98 2.57 21.32
N VAL A 266 0.62 2.00 20.17
CA VAL A 266 0.80 2.66 18.86
C VAL A 266 -0.16 3.85 18.71
N VAL A 267 -1.39 3.76 19.22
CA VAL A 267 -2.32 4.91 19.27
C VAL A 267 -1.69 6.08 20.04
N LYS A 268 -1.10 5.83 21.22
CA LYS A 268 -0.38 6.86 21.99
C LYS A 268 0.77 7.48 21.20
N LEU A 269 1.50 6.67 20.43
CA LEU A 269 2.54 7.20 19.53
C LEU A 269 1.93 8.12 18.48
N CYS A 270 0.86 7.71 17.79
CA CYS A 270 0.19 8.54 16.80
C CYS A 270 -0.30 9.87 17.39
N VAL A 271 -0.89 9.84 18.59
CA VAL A 271 -1.31 11.06 19.31
C VAL A 271 -0.12 11.94 19.65
N SER A 272 1.00 11.37 20.10
CA SER A 272 2.24 12.12 20.38
C SER A 272 2.88 12.79 19.14
N LEU A 273 2.49 12.34 17.94
CA LEU A 273 2.89 12.95 16.68
C LEU A 273 1.96 14.09 16.26
N GLY A 274 0.73 14.13 16.81
CA GLY A 274 -0.28 15.15 16.51
C GLY A 274 -1.60 14.59 15.98
N ALA A 275 -1.80 13.27 15.94
CA ALA A 275 -3.09 12.69 15.59
C ALA A 275 -4.16 13.05 16.63
N ASP A 276 -5.36 13.40 16.16
CA ASP A 276 -6.52 13.50 17.03
C ASP A 276 -7.04 12.10 17.33
N GLU A 277 -7.24 11.76 18.60
CA GLU A 277 -7.72 10.45 19.03
C GLU A 277 -9.07 10.08 18.39
N LYS A 278 -9.92 11.08 18.11
CA LYS A 278 -11.22 10.84 17.46
C LYS A 278 -11.11 10.36 16.00
N ASP A 279 -9.99 10.65 15.35
CA ASP A 279 -9.70 10.23 13.97
C ASP A 279 -9.10 8.82 13.93
N LEU A 280 -8.71 8.27 15.08
CA LEU A 280 -8.18 6.92 15.21
C LEU A 280 -9.31 5.89 15.38
N VAL A 281 -9.00 4.63 15.07
CA VAL A 281 -9.99 3.55 15.16
C VAL A 281 -9.91 2.92 16.55
N PRO A 282 -11.04 2.75 17.27
CA PRO A 282 -11.05 2.00 18.53
C PRO A 282 -10.62 0.55 18.32
N PHE A 283 -9.90 -0.01 19.29
CA PHE A 283 -9.42 -1.40 19.22
C PHE A 283 -10.57 -2.38 19.01
N GLU A 284 -11.74 -2.17 19.63
CA GLU A 284 -12.92 -3.04 19.49
C GLU A 284 -13.35 -3.17 18.03
N LYS A 285 -13.36 -2.05 17.29
CA LYS A 285 -13.71 -2.05 15.86
C LYS A 285 -12.69 -2.84 15.06
N TYR A 286 -11.41 -2.70 15.38
CA TYR A 286 -10.35 -3.47 14.76
C TYR A 286 -10.44 -4.97 15.09
N ALA A 287 -10.61 -5.33 16.36
CA ALA A 287 -10.71 -6.70 16.84
C ALA A 287 -11.92 -7.42 16.22
N ALA A 288 -13.07 -6.75 16.11
CA ALA A 288 -14.24 -7.28 15.41
C ALA A 288 -13.94 -7.55 13.93
N ALA A 289 -13.33 -6.60 13.22
CA ALA A 289 -12.93 -6.78 11.82
C ALA A 289 -11.87 -7.90 11.66
N ALA A 290 -10.98 -8.08 12.64
CA ALA A 290 -9.93 -9.09 12.62
C ALA A 290 -10.48 -10.53 12.61
N GLN A 291 -11.72 -10.77 13.06
CA GLN A 291 -12.36 -12.09 13.05
C GLN A 291 -12.49 -12.67 11.63
N SER A 292 -12.69 -11.83 10.61
CA SER A 292 -12.77 -12.27 9.22
C SER A 292 -11.40 -12.43 8.53
N LEU A 293 -10.29 -12.17 9.23
CA LEU A 293 -8.95 -12.11 8.65
C LEU A 293 -8.19 -13.43 8.82
N GLY A 294 -8.76 -14.50 8.25
CA GLY A 294 -8.23 -15.87 8.35
C GLY A 294 -6.94 -16.14 7.55
N SER A 295 -6.39 -15.14 6.86
CA SER A 295 -5.13 -15.28 6.11
C SER A 295 -3.98 -14.57 6.84
N PRO A 296 -2.74 -15.07 6.72
CA PRO A 296 -1.56 -14.32 7.17
C PRO A 296 -1.41 -13.02 6.40
N SER A 297 -0.76 -12.03 7.02
CA SER A 297 -0.52 -10.73 6.40
C SER A 297 0.33 -10.84 5.13
N SER A 298 0.24 -9.84 4.24
CA SER A 298 1.07 -9.78 3.03
C SER A 298 2.57 -9.85 3.35
N ALA A 299 3.02 -9.15 4.40
CA ALA A 299 4.40 -9.20 4.88
C ALA A 299 4.80 -10.62 5.31
N ALA A 300 3.99 -11.28 6.15
CA ALA A 300 4.27 -12.62 6.63
C ALA A 300 4.30 -13.65 5.48
N ARG A 301 3.34 -13.58 4.55
CA ARG A 301 3.32 -14.45 3.36
C ARG A 301 4.53 -14.24 2.47
N ALA A 302 4.91 -12.99 2.20
CA ALA A 302 6.10 -12.68 1.41
C ALA A 302 7.38 -13.24 2.06
N LEU A 303 7.54 -13.07 3.38
CA LEU A 303 8.67 -13.62 4.13
C LEU A 303 8.69 -15.15 4.12
N ALA A 304 7.54 -15.79 4.25
CA ALA A 304 7.43 -17.25 4.17
C ALA A 304 7.79 -17.76 2.78
N ALA A 305 7.40 -17.04 1.73
CA ALA A 305 7.73 -17.34 0.33
C ALA A 305 9.17 -16.97 -0.07
N GLY A 306 10.02 -16.56 0.87
CA GLY A 306 11.44 -16.29 0.60
C GLY A 306 11.75 -14.88 0.10
N ALA A 307 10.81 -13.93 0.19
CA ALA A 307 11.06 -12.57 -0.26
C ALA A 307 12.28 -11.95 0.49
N PRO A 308 13.27 -11.41 -0.23
CA PRO A 308 14.47 -10.84 0.39
C PRO A 308 14.24 -9.43 0.95
N ASN A 309 13.14 -8.78 0.58
CA ASN A 309 12.73 -7.45 1.04
C ASN A 309 11.20 -7.39 1.16
N ILE A 310 10.71 -6.64 2.14
CA ILE A 310 9.30 -6.30 2.36
C ILE A 310 9.22 -4.85 2.85
N GLU A 311 8.02 -4.28 2.87
CA GLU A 311 7.75 -3.05 3.63
C GLU A 311 8.05 -3.28 5.13
N ARG A 312 8.77 -2.34 5.77
CA ARG A 312 9.18 -2.44 7.18
C ARG A 312 8.53 -1.36 8.07
N VAL A 313 7.20 -1.33 8.06
CA VAL A 313 6.43 -0.43 8.93
C VAL A 313 6.66 -0.75 10.41
N ASP A 314 6.94 -2.00 10.77
CA ASP A 314 7.40 -2.41 12.11
C ASP A 314 8.64 -1.61 12.55
N ARG A 315 9.68 -1.58 11.71
CA ARG A 315 10.92 -0.87 11.98
C ARG A 315 10.74 0.64 11.93
N LEU A 316 9.89 1.13 11.03
CA LEU A 316 9.56 2.55 10.94
C LEU A 316 8.87 3.05 12.22
N VAL A 317 7.85 2.34 12.69
CA VAL A 317 7.13 2.69 13.93
C VAL A 317 8.07 2.62 15.13
N GLN A 318 8.92 1.60 15.22
CA GLN A 318 9.94 1.49 16.26
C GLN A 318 10.93 2.68 16.25
N ALA A 319 11.41 3.08 15.07
CA ALA A 319 12.34 4.18 14.91
C ALA A 319 11.72 5.55 15.22
N ILE A 320 10.45 5.78 14.84
CA ILE A 320 9.73 7.01 15.19
C ILE A 320 9.41 7.04 16.69
N ALA A 321 9.02 5.92 17.30
CA ALA A 321 8.82 5.81 18.74
C ALA A 321 10.08 6.17 19.52
N ALA A 322 11.26 5.74 19.03
CA ALA A 322 12.56 6.11 19.58
C ALA A 322 12.75 7.62 19.72
N GLN A 323 12.36 8.38 18.69
CA GLN A 323 12.48 9.84 18.64
C GLN A 323 11.57 10.52 19.67
N LYS A 324 10.51 9.84 20.12
CA LYS A 324 9.58 10.28 21.15
C LYS A 324 9.89 9.70 22.54
N GLY A 325 11.03 9.03 22.71
CA GLY A 325 11.41 8.38 23.97
C GLY A 325 10.55 7.16 24.32
N MET A 326 9.79 6.62 23.36
CA MET A 326 8.93 5.45 23.55
C MET A 326 9.66 4.16 23.13
N ARG A 327 9.53 3.12 23.95
CA ARG A 327 10.05 1.77 23.70
C ARG A 327 8.98 0.72 23.97
N SER A 328 9.09 -0.43 23.32
CA SER A 328 8.17 -1.56 23.50
C SER A 328 8.93 -2.87 23.25
N PRO A 329 9.18 -3.68 24.31
CA PRO A 329 9.86 -4.97 24.16
C PRO A 329 9.15 -5.90 23.19
N VAL A 330 7.83 -5.82 23.11
CA VAL A 330 7.01 -6.61 22.18
C VAL A 330 7.25 -6.18 20.73
N LEU A 331 7.33 -4.87 20.45
CA LEU A 331 7.67 -4.39 19.10
C LEU A 331 9.13 -4.71 18.75
N ASP A 332 10.04 -4.58 19.71
CA ASP A 332 11.46 -4.91 19.53
C ASP A 332 11.63 -6.39 19.12
N GLU A 333 10.89 -7.31 19.77
CA GLU A 333 10.87 -8.73 19.40
C GLU A 333 10.27 -8.96 18.01
N VAL A 334 9.17 -8.29 17.66
CA VAL A 334 8.58 -8.37 16.31
C VAL A 334 9.58 -7.94 15.24
N VAL A 335 10.26 -6.80 15.43
CA VAL A 335 11.30 -6.31 14.52
C VAL A 335 12.43 -7.32 14.40
N ARG A 336 12.90 -7.88 15.52
CA ARG A 336 13.96 -8.89 15.55
C ARG A 336 13.59 -10.15 14.75
N LEU A 337 12.36 -10.65 14.90
CA LEU A 337 11.87 -11.82 14.15
C LEU A 337 11.81 -11.55 12.65
N VAL A 338 11.32 -10.38 12.25
CA VAL A 338 11.25 -9.97 10.84
C VAL A 338 12.66 -9.82 10.25
N ASP A 339 13.59 -9.17 10.95
CA ASP A 339 14.99 -9.03 10.52
C ASP A 339 15.68 -10.38 10.40
N ALA A 340 15.47 -11.30 11.35
CA ALA A 340 16.03 -12.65 11.29
C ALA A 340 15.56 -13.41 10.03
N ARG A 341 14.25 -13.34 9.72
CA ARG A 341 13.69 -14.00 8.53
C ARG A 341 14.18 -13.38 7.23
N LEU A 342 14.27 -12.04 7.16
CA LEU A 342 14.85 -11.35 6.01
C LEU A 342 16.32 -11.72 5.80
N GLY A 343 17.10 -11.78 6.89
CA GLY A 343 18.49 -12.22 6.84
C GLY A 343 18.64 -13.63 6.27
N ALA A 344 17.77 -14.56 6.70
CA ALA A 344 17.74 -15.93 6.15
C ALA A 344 17.38 -15.95 4.65
N ASN A 345 16.33 -15.23 4.25
CA ASN A 345 15.90 -15.16 2.85
C ASN A 345 16.98 -14.56 1.94
N ARG A 346 17.69 -13.53 2.40
CA ARG A 346 18.79 -12.90 1.65
C ARG A 346 19.97 -13.84 1.47
N ARG A 347 20.37 -14.58 2.51
CA ARG A 347 21.42 -15.61 2.41
C ARG A 347 21.03 -16.70 1.42
N ALA A 348 19.82 -17.24 1.51
CA ALA A 348 19.34 -18.24 0.58
C ALA A 348 19.32 -17.74 -0.88
N THR A 349 18.93 -16.47 -1.09
CA THR A 349 18.95 -15.85 -2.42
C THR A 349 20.38 -15.71 -2.96
N ALA A 350 21.33 -15.29 -2.12
CA ALA A 350 22.74 -15.18 -2.49
C ALA A 350 23.33 -16.55 -2.83
N ASP A 351 23.06 -17.57 -2.01
CA ASP A 351 23.54 -18.94 -2.23
C ASP A 351 22.98 -19.56 -3.52
N ALA A 352 21.71 -19.28 -3.84
CA ALA A 352 21.08 -19.69 -5.10
C ALA A 352 21.68 -18.98 -6.32
N GLY A 353 22.07 -17.70 -6.18
CA GLY A 353 22.77 -16.95 -7.24
C GLY A 353 24.22 -17.41 -7.46
N VAL A 354 24.87 -17.98 -6.45
CA VAL A 354 26.23 -18.54 -6.54
C VAL A 354 26.23 -19.97 -7.12
N LYS A 355 25.13 -20.73 -6.96
CA LYS A 355 24.99 -22.10 -7.45
C LYS A 355 24.18 -22.15 -8.75
N THR A 356 24.81 -21.96 -9.93
CA THR A 356 24.64 -22.66 -11.25
C THR A 356 24.91 -21.76 -12.49
N PRO A 357 25.74 -22.16 -13.50
CA PRO A 357 26.83 -23.14 -13.48
C PRO A 357 28.16 -22.67 -14.12
N GLU A 358 29.27 -22.86 -13.40
CA GLU A 358 30.46 -23.45 -14.02
C GLU A 358 30.14 -24.92 -14.34
N ARG A 359 29.91 -25.25 -15.63
CA ARG A 359 30.19 -26.57 -16.25
C ARG A 359 29.81 -26.58 -17.73
N ALA A 360 30.76 -26.11 -18.55
CA ALA A 360 30.96 -26.57 -19.92
C ALA A 360 32.42 -26.25 -20.34
N LYS A 361 33.38 -26.83 -19.62
CA LYS A 361 34.76 -27.01 -20.11
C LYS A 361 35.19 -28.43 -19.76
N ARG A 362 35.85 -29.06 -20.74
CA ARG A 362 36.32 -30.47 -20.83
C ARG A 362 35.25 -31.39 -21.46
N SER A 363 35.50 -32.15 -22.52
CA SER A 363 36.70 -32.39 -23.35
C SER A 363 36.32 -33.42 -24.43
N ALA A 364 37.00 -33.32 -25.58
CA ALA A 364 37.06 -34.25 -26.72
C ALA A 364 35.85 -34.28 -27.66
#